data_AF-A0AAD5YGL1-F1
#
_entry.id   AF-A0AAD5YGL1-F1
#
_cell.length_a   1.000
_cell.length_b   1.000
_cell.length_c   1.000
_cell.angle_alpha   90.00
_cell.angle_beta   90.00
_cell.angle_gamma   90.00
#
_symmetry.space_group_name_H-M   'P 1'
#
loop_
_entity.id
_entity.type
_entity.pdbx_description
1 polymer ?
#
loop_
_entity_poly.entity_id
_entity_poly.type
_entity_poly.pdbx_seq_one_letter_code
_entity_poly.pdbx_strand_id
1 'polypeptide(L)'
;MPWDPATHFADGVVAWSSGNSLSLSFLAFADTISLSCRTLLQEYLRTIVVYDSPTRTTGAVYPPGVLPYSPFVDTTLTPKEAMEVFPRWNSGYYTHSPDVFASFSATSFETLPGRAQILSGLVMTYTLDEQPEPTITRIPANVLEDATDPESTLRSRQPDPRIFLEVFRECRRKALYDAEWAKSYFPNVKVEVVTFTKTLADCVYAAWDILHDLLEVRAQRGPQDGERKVGFHVLEGVNHHAHWDYPERVLDLFSKII
;
A
#
# COMPACT_ATOMS: atom_id res chain seq x y z
N MET A 1 -22.14 -2.07 26.94
CA MET A 1 -21.35 -3.08 27.67
C MET A 1 -20.14 -2.39 28.27
N PRO A 2 -19.74 -2.68 29.53
CA PRO A 2 -18.46 -2.22 30.05
C PRO A 2 -17.31 -2.95 29.36
N TRP A 3 -16.21 -2.24 29.12
CA TRP A 3 -14.98 -2.74 28.51
C TRP A 3 -14.33 -3.79 29.43
N ASP A 4 -14.12 -5.02 28.93
CA ASP A 4 -13.43 -6.10 29.62
C ASP A 4 -12.01 -6.27 29.04
N PRO A 5 -10.95 -5.91 29.77
CA PRO A 5 -9.57 -6.11 29.33
C PRO A 5 -9.17 -7.58 29.18
N ALA A 6 -9.96 -8.54 29.67
CA ALA A 6 -9.67 -9.97 29.55
C ALA A 6 -10.03 -10.57 28.17
N THR A 7 -10.86 -9.90 27.36
CA THR A 7 -11.09 -10.29 25.97
C THR A 7 -10.08 -9.60 25.07
N HIS A 8 -8.87 -10.16 24.95
CA HIS A 8 -7.80 -9.62 24.11
C HIS A 8 -8.25 -9.55 22.65
N PHE A 9 -8.67 -8.37 22.19
CA PHE A 9 -8.69 -8.07 20.77
C PHE A 9 -7.25 -7.83 20.34
N ALA A 10 -6.74 -8.72 19.49
CA ALA A 10 -5.55 -8.41 18.71
C ALA A 10 -5.92 -7.25 17.77
N ASP A 11 -5.29 -6.10 17.95
CA ASP A 11 -5.62 -4.92 17.16
C ASP A 11 -4.75 -4.84 15.91
N GLY A 12 -5.40 -4.48 14.81
CA GLY A 12 -4.79 -4.23 13.52
C GLY A 12 -4.85 -2.74 13.16
N VAL A 13 -3.76 -2.20 12.63
CA VAL A 13 -3.76 -0.86 12.02
C VAL A 13 -3.79 -1.02 10.52
N VAL A 14 -4.82 -0.46 9.88
CA VAL A 14 -4.94 -0.43 8.42
C VAL A 14 -4.48 0.92 7.90
N ALA A 15 -3.45 0.91 7.06
CA ALA A 15 -2.97 2.10 6.39
C ALA A 15 -3.33 2.03 4.91
N TRP A 16 -4.20 2.92 4.45
CA TRP A 16 -4.63 2.96 3.05
C TRP A 16 -3.79 3.96 2.24
N SER A 17 -3.48 3.61 0.99
CA SER A 17 -2.92 4.55 0.01
C SER A 17 -1.67 5.26 0.56
N SER A 18 -1.63 6.61 0.54
CA SER A 18 -0.52 7.39 1.07
C SER A 18 -0.33 7.30 2.59
N GLY A 19 -1.32 6.79 3.34
CA GLY A 19 -1.16 6.51 4.77
C GLY A 19 -0.09 5.46 5.07
N ASN A 20 0.26 4.64 4.07
CA ASN A 20 1.32 3.62 4.19
C ASN A 20 2.72 4.20 4.43
N SER A 21 2.94 5.47 4.07
CA SER A 21 4.18 6.17 4.43
C SER A 21 4.38 6.17 5.94
N LEU A 22 3.30 6.39 6.70
CA LEU A 22 3.34 6.44 8.15
C LEU A 22 3.48 5.05 8.78
N SER A 23 2.82 4.02 8.24
CA SER A 23 2.85 2.67 8.84
C SER A 23 4.23 2.01 8.71
N LEU A 24 4.88 2.13 7.56
CA LEU A 24 6.24 1.62 7.37
C LEU A 24 7.27 2.44 8.14
N SER A 25 7.16 3.78 8.14
CA SER A 25 8.03 4.63 8.94
C SER A 25 7.85 4.37 10.45
N PHE A 26 6.63 4.13 10.93
CA PHE A 26 6.36 3.78 12.32
C PHE A 26 7.17 2.55 12.77
N LEU A 27 7.21 1.49 11.96
CA LEU A 27 8.02 0.31 12.25
C LEU A 27 9.53 0.58 12.14
N ALA A 28 9.94 1.35 11.12
CA ALA A 28 11.35 1.64 10.87
C ALA A 28 11.98 2.54 11.95
N PHE A 29 11.22 3.43 12.56
CA PHE A 29 11.67 4.35 13.61
C PHE A 29 11.18 3.95 15.00
N ALA A 30 10.89 2.66 15.22
CA ALA A 30 10.38 2.17 16.48
C ALA A 30 11.28 2.52 17.69
N ASP A 31 12.60 2.62 17.50
CA ASP A 31 13.58 3.05 18.52
C ASP A 31 13.35 4.47 19.04
N THR A 32 12.77 5.35 18.22
CA THR A 32 12.45 6.73 18.59
C THR A 32 11.19 6.87 19.44
N ILE A 33 10.34 5.85 19.46
CA ILE A 33 9.13 5.80 20.29
C ILE A 33 9.55 5.62 21.76
N SER A 34 8.92 6.34 22.69
CA SER A 34 9.23 6.18 24.11
C SER A 34 9.01 4.72 24.57
N LEU A 35 9.81 4.25 25.54
CA LEU A 35 9.70 2.88 26.04
C LEU A 35 8.28 2.57 26.53
N SER A 36 7.65 3.49 27.27
CA SER A 36 6.27 3.35 27.74
C SER A 36 5.28 3.17 26.60
N CYS A 37 5.38 3.96 25.52
CA CYS A 37 4.49 3.84 24.37
C CYS A 37 4.75 2.53 23.61
N ARG A 38 6.02 2.13 23.44
CA ARG A 38 6.35 0.85 22.81
C ARG A 38 5.80 -0.34 23.60
N THR A 39 5.95 -0.35 24.92
CA THR A 39 5.44 -1.43 25.78
C THR A 39 3.92 -1.55 25.66
N LEU A 40 3.21 -0.42 25.69
CA LEU A 40 1.76 -0.39 25.49
C LEU A 40 1.38 -0.93 24.11
N LEU A 41 2.01 -0.42 23.04
CA LEU A 41 1.71 -0.86 21.68
C LEU A 41 2.04 -2.35 21.46
N GLN A 42 3.11 -2.86 22.07
CA GLN A 42 3.45 -4.29 22.02
C GLN A 42 2.39 -5.18 22.68
N GLU A 43 1.65 -4.67 23.65
CA GLU A 43 0.57 -5.42 24.30
C GLU A 43 -0.62 -5.66 23.35
N TYR A 44 -0.96 -4.69 22.49
CA TYR A 44 -2.19 -4.73 21.68
C TYR A 44 -1.96 -4.91 20.18
N LEU A 45 -0.93 -4.28 19.61
CA LEU A 45 -0.70 -4.29 18.16
C LEU A 45 -0.22 -5.66 17.71
N ARG A 46 -0.91 -6.26 16.74
CA ARG A 46 -0.55 -7.55 16.13
C ARG A 46 -0.40 -7.49 14.63
N THR A 47 -1.13 -6.61 13.98
CA THR A 47 -1.16 -6.57 12.52
C THR A 47 -1.02 -5.14 12.01
N ILE A 48 -0.16 -4.92 11.03
CA ILE A 48 -0.18 -3.71 10.20
C ILE A 48 -0.59 -4.12 8.80
N VAL A 49 -1.69 -3.58 8.31
CA VAL A 49 -2.16 -3.83 6.94
C VAL A 49 -1.65 -2.70 6.05
N VAL A 50 -0.80 -3.06 5.08
CA VAL A 50 -0.38 -2.20 3.99
C VAL A 50 -1.43 -2.29 2.90
N TYR A 51 -2.44 -1.43 2.97
CA TYR A 51 -3.67 -1.51 2.16
C TYR A 51 -3.55 -0.65 0.90
N ASP A 52 -3.27 -1.30 -0.22
CA ASP A 52 -3.16 -0.74 -1.57
C ASP A 52 -2.26 0.49 -1.64
N SER A 53 -1.00 0.28 -1.26
CA SER A 53 0.02 1.32 -1.15
C SER A 53 0.59 1.70 -2.52
N PRO A 54 0.71 3.00 -2.87
CA PRO A 54 1.45 3.45 -4.05
C PRO A 54 2.98 3.31 -3.88
N THR A 55 3.75 3.39 -4.97
CA THR A 55 5.23 3.24 -4.92
C THR A 55 5.90 4.32 -4.08
N ARG A 56 5.37 5.55 -4.15
CA ARG A 56 5.88 6.71 -3.42
C ARG A 56 5.92 6.53 -1.90
N THR A 57 5.14 5.60 -1.35
CA THR A 57 5.12 5.33 0.10
C THR A 57 5.88 4.08 0.50
N THR A 58 6.32 3.27 -0.46
CA THR A 58 7.13 2.07 -0.21
C THR A 58 8.59 2.26 -0.61
N GLY A 59 8.89 3.32 -1.38
CA GLY A 59 10.22 3.55 -1.97
C GLY A 59 10.54 2.65 -3.16
N ALA A 60 9.53 1.95 -3.69
CA ALA A 60 9.63 1.22 -4.95
C ALA A 60 9.95 2.20 -6.08
N VAL A 61 10.81 1.79 -7.01
CA VAL A 61 11.24 2.62 -8.13
C VAL A 61 11.07 1.87 -9.43
N TYR A 62 10.39 2.53 -10.37
CA TYR A 62 10.27 2.05 -11.72
C TYR A 62 11.60 2.15 -12.48
N PRO A 63 11.85 1.25 -13.46
CA PRO A 63 12.94 1.42 -14.40
C PRO A 63 12.86 2.78 -15.14
N PRO A 64 14.01 3.37 -15.50
CA PRO A 64 14.04 4.59 -16.30
C PRO A 64 13.20 4.47 -17.57
N GLY A 65 12.34 5.47 -17.83
CA GLY A 65 11.49 5.52 -19.01
C GLY A 65 10.19 4.70 -18.93
N VAL A 66 9.92 4.01 -17.82
CA VAL A 66 8.68 3.23 -17.64
C VAL A 66 7.91 3.78 -16.44
N LEU A 67 7.08 4.81 -16.63
CA LEU A 67 6.28 5.39 -15.56
C LEU A 67 4.78 5.26 -15.84
N PRO A 68 3.96 4.89 -14.85
CA PRO A 68 2.52 4.92 -15.02
C PRO A 68 2.06 6.37 -15.15
N TYR A 69 1.00 6.59 -15.92
CA TYR A 69 0.34 7.87 -16.01
C TYR A 69 -0.08 8.34 -14.61
N SER A 70 0.20 9.60 -14.33
CA SER A 70 -0.27 10.31 -13.14
C SER A 70 -0.58 11.75 -13.54
N PRO A 71 -1.75 12.29 -13.17
CA PRO A 71 -2.12 13.66 -13.52
C PRO A 71 -1.16 14.69 -12.90
N PHE A 72 -0.42 14.33 -11.86
CA PHE A 72 0.53 15.22 -11.19
C PHE A 72 1.87 15.39 -11.91
N VAL A 73 2.16 14.55 -12.91
CA VAL A 73 3.38 14.66 -13.72
C VAL A 73 3.07 14.93 -15.19
N ASP A 74 1.79 15.04 -15.53
CA ASP A 74 1.32 15.40 -16.85
C ASP A 74 1.52 16.90 -17.09
N THR A 75 2.54 17.26 -17.88
CA THR A 75 2.90 18.66 -18.15
C THR A 75 1.91 19.35 -19.09
N THR A 76 0.91 18.63 -19.62
CA THR A 76 -0.17 19.22 -20.42
C THR A 76 -1.29 19.79 -19.55
N LEU A 77 -1.34 19.42 -18.26
CA LEU A 77 -2.32 19.89 -17.30
C LEU A 77 -1.74 21.02 -16.43
N THR A 78 -2.53 22.05 -16.17
CA THR A 78 -2.29 22.97 -15.06
C THR A 78 -2.47 22.26 -13.72
N PRO A 79 -1.91 22.77 -12.61
CA PRO A 79 -2.13 22.19 -11.28
C PRO A 79 -3.61 22.03 -10.91
N LYS A 80 -4.46 22.97 -11.37
CA LYS A 80 -5.91 22.91 -11.14
C LYS A 80 -6.55 21.78 -11.95
N GLU A 81 -6.24 21.67 -13.25
CA GLU A 81 -6.77 20.59 -14.10
C GLU A 81 -6.30 19.22 -13.60
N ALA A 82 -5.05 19.09 -13.14
CA ALA A 82 -4.55 17.86 -12.53
C ALA A 82 -5.37 17.46 -11.29
N MET A 83 -5.78 18.42 -10.47
CA MET A 83 -6.66 18.17 -9.33
C MET A 83 -8.08 17.79 -9.71
N GLU A 84 -8.58 18.27 -10.86
CA GLU A 84 -9.90 17.88 -11.40
C GLU A 84 -9.88 16.46 -11.98
N VAL A 85 -8.76 16.04 -12.59
CA VAL A 85 -8.56 14.69 -13.13
C VAL A 85 -8.28 13.67 -12.04
N PHE A 86 -7.54 14.06 -10.99
CA PHE A 86 -7.06 13.16 -9.94
C PHE A 86 -8.13 12.26 -9.31
N PRO A 87 -9.31 12.75 -8.88
CA PRO A 87 -10.34 11.91 -8.29
C PRO A 87 -10.76 10.75 -9.19
N ARG A 88 -10.96 11.02 -10.48
CA ARG A 88 -11.41 10.01 -11.46
C ARG A 88 -10.30 9.02 -11.79
N TRP A 89 -9.07 9.49 -11.94
CA TRP A 89 -7.90 8.64 -12.10
C TRP A 89 -7.70 7.74 -10.86
N ASN A 90 -7.65 8.33 -9.67
CA ASN A 90 -7.37 7.61 -8.42
C ASN A 90 -8.47 6.60 -8.03
N SER A 91 -9.67 6.70 -8.60
CA SER A 91 -10.79 5.78 -8.38
C SER A 91 -11.23 5.03 -9.64
N GLY A 92 -10.40 5.01 -10.69
CA GLY A 92 -10.66 4.26 -11.92
C GLY A 92 -10.55 2.75 -11.73
N TYR A 93 -11.01 1.99 -12.73
CA TYR A 93 -11.01 0.53 -12.74
C TYR A 93 -10.10 -0.01 -13.85
N TYR A 94 -8.84 -0.30 -13.51
CA TYR A 94 -7.80 -0.64 -14.48
C TYR A 94 -7.77 -2.15 -14.76
N THR A 95 -7.66 -2.56 -16.03
CA THR A 95 -7.63 -4.00 -16.36
C THR A 95 -6.21 -4.48 -16.65
N HIS A 96 -5.49 -4.81 -15.58
CA HIS A 96 -4.17 -5.44 -15.65
C HIS A 96 -4.25 -6.91 -16.11
N SER A 97 -3.12 -7.44 -16.58
CA SER A 97 -2.99 -8.85 -16.94
C SER A 97 -3.19 -9.74 -15.71
N PRO A 98 -3.98 -10.84 -15.81
CA PRO A 98 -4.09 -11.84 -14.75
C PRO A 98 -2.75 -12.42 -14.28
N ASP A 99 -1.76 -12.50 -15.17
CA ASP A 99 -0.42 -13.02 -14.85
C ASP A 99 0.29 -12.17 -13.79
N VAL A 100 0.01 -10.87 -13.73
CA VAL A 100 0.53 -9.99 -12.68
C VAL A 100 0.02 -10.46 -11.31
N PHE A 101 -1.25 -10.84 -11.21
CA PHE A 101 -1.83 -11.27 -9.94
C PHE A 101 -1.45 -12.71 -9.57
N ALA A 102 -1.27 -13.57 -10.56
CA ALA A 102 -0.73 -14.92 -10.35
C ALA A 102 0.66 -14.88 -9.69
N SER A 103 1.45 -13.82 -9.94
CA SER A 103 2.79 -13.65 -9.35
C SER A 103 2.78 -13.58 -7.82
N PHE A 104 1.70 -13.13 -7.18
CA PHE A 104 1.60 -13.05 -5.71
C PHE A 104 1.50 -14.42 -5.03
N SER A 105 1.35 -15.51 -5.81
CA SER A 105 1.43 -16.88 -5.32
C SER A 105 2.86 -17.45 -5.32
N ALA A 106 3.86 -16.68 -5.79
CA ALA A 106 5.25 -17.13 -5.81
C ALA A 106 5.79 -17.31 -4.37
N THR A 107 6.42 -18.45 -4.13
CA THR A 107 6.99 -18.80 -2.81
C THR A 107 8.51 -18.71 -2.78
N SER A 108 9.16 -18.46 -3.92
CA SER A 108 10.62 -18.32 -4.03
C SER A 108 10.99 -17.30 -5.10
N PHE A 109 12.21 -16.77 -5.03
CA PHE A 109 12.68 -15.77 -5.98
C PHE A 109 12.77 -16.32 -7.41
N GLU A 110 13.11 -17.60 -7.58
CA GLU A 110 13.26 -18.26 -8.88
C GLU A 110 11.93 -18.42 -9.63
N THR A 111 10.83 -18.50 -8.88
CA THR A 111 9.47 -18.67 -9.44
C THR A 111 8.76 -17.34 -9.63
N LEU A 112 9.32 -16.24 -9.11
CA LEU A 112 8.74 -14.91 -9.24
C LEU A 112 9.01 -14.35 -10.66
N PRO A 113 7.97 -13.93 -11.40
CA PRO A 113 8.13 -13.21 -12.66
C PRO A 113 9.06 -12.01 -12.51
N GLY A 114 9.96 -11.83 -13.48
CA GLY A 114 10.89 -10.70 -13.47
C GLY A 114 10.19 -9.35 -13.67
N ARG A 115 10.86 -8.27 -13.25
CA ARG A 115 10.34 -6.90 -13.30
C ARG A 115 9.77 -6.49 -14.67
N ALA A 116 10.46 -6.85 -15.76
CA ALA A 116 10.00 -6.53 -17.12
C ALA A 116 8.67 -7.22 -17.47
N GLN A 117 8.49 -8.47 -17.05
CA GLN A 117 7.25 -9.23 -17.27
C GLN A 117 6.09 -8.58 -16.52
N ILE A 118 6.28 -8.23 -15.25
CA ILE A 118 5.26 -7.54 -14.46
C ILE A 118 4.87 -6.21 -15.10
N LEU A 119 5.84 -5.38 -15.47
CA LEU A 119 5.57 -4.07 -16.08
C LEU A 119 4.80 -4.20 -17.40
N SER A 120 5.07 -5.22 -18.21
CA SER A 120 4.33 -5.47 -19.44
C SER A 120 2.86 -5.87 -19.23
N GLY A 121 2.53 -6.39 -18.05
CA GLY A 121 1.16 -6.75 -17.67
C GLY A 121 0.37 -5.62 -17.02
N LEU A 122 1.01 -4.49 -16.70
CA LEU A 122 0.35 -3.35 -16.07
C LEU A 122 -0.25 -2.40 -17.11
N VAL A 123 -1.39 -1.81 -16.77
CA VAL A 123 -2.03 -0.75 -17.56
C VAL A 123 -1.44 0.57 -17.07
N MET A 124 -0.55 1.12 -17.90
CA MET A 124 0.24 2.30 -17.56
C MET A 124 -0.44 3.61 -17.99
N THR A 125 -1.58 3.53 -18.68
CA THR A 125 -2.34 4.66 -19.19
C THR A 125 -3.64 4.84 -18.43
N TYR A 126 -4.24 6.02 -18.56
CA TYR A 126 -5.56 6.31 -18.03
C TYR A 126 -6.47 6.78 -19.16
N THR A 127 -7.67 6.22 -19.25
CA THR A 127 -8.70 6.72 -20.16
C THR A 127 -9.99 7.03 -19.39
N LEU A 128 -10.63 8.15 -19.75
CA LEU A 128 -11.82 8.65 -19.06
C LEU A 128 -13.08 7.81 -19.33
N ASP A 129 -13.07 6.99 -20.37
CA ASP A 129 -14.21 6.18 -20.83
C ASP A 129 -14.23 4.77 -20.24
N GLU A 130 -13.42 4.48 -19.21
CA GLU A 130 -13.36 3.16 -18.59
C GLU A 130 -14.64 2.87 -17.79
N GLN A 131 -15.23 1.70 -18.07
CA GLN A 131 -16.32 1.12 -17.31
C GLN A 131 -15.76 0.02 -16.38
N PRO A 132 -16.27 -0.10 -15.14
CA PRO A 132 -17.34 0.69 -14.54
C PRO A 132 -16.90 2.12 -14.16
N GLU A 133 -17.88 3.01 -13.97
CA GLU A 133 -17.63 4.40 -13.55
C GLU A 133 -16.75 4.47 -12.28
N PRO A 134 -15.76 5.40 -12.25
CA PRO A 134 -14.91 5.59 -11.09
C PRO A 134 -15.69 5.76 -9.78
N THR A 135 -15.18 5.22 -8.68
CA THR A 135 -15.91 5.22 -7.39
C THR A 135 -16.35 6.62 -6.96
N ILE A 136 -15.45 7.60 -7.09
CA ILE A 136 -15.70 8.94 -6.58
C ILE A 136 -16.81 9.68 -7.34
N THR A 137 -17.08 9.30 -8.61
CA THR A 137 -18.14 9.95 -9.40
C THR A 137 -19.54 9.47 -8.99
N ARG A 138 -19.61 8.36 -8.25
CA ARG A 138 -20.86 7.80 -7.70
C ARG A 138 -21.16 8.30 -6.28
N ILE A 139 -20.23 9.00 -5.64
CA ILE A 139 -20.43 9.59 -4.31
C ILE A 139 -21.22 10.90 -4.46
N PRO A 140 -22.30 11.12 -3.67
CA PRO A 140 -23.03 12.38 -3.71
C PRO A 140 -22.13 13.58 -3.42
N ALA A 141 -22.31 14.68 -4.15
CA ALA A 141 -21.43 15.84 -4.07
C ALA A 141 -21.31 16.42 -2.64
N ASN A 142 -22.42 16.47 -1.90
CA ASN A 142 -22.41 16.94 -0.51
C ASN A 142 -21.60 16.04 0.43
N VAL A 143 -21.63 14.72 0.21
CA VAL A 143 -20.82 13.77 0.99
C VAL A 143 -19.34 13.93 0.66
N LEU A 144 -19.02 14.17 -0.62
CA LEU A 144 -17.64 14.40 -1.05
C LEU A 144 -17.08 15.71 -0.48
N GLU A 145 -17.89 16.77 -0.46
CA GLU A 145 -17.53 18.07 0.13
C GLU A 145 -17.24 17.93 1.63
N ASP A 146 -18.07 17.19 2.37
CA ASP A 146 -17.86 16.93 3.81
C ASP A 146 -16.63 16.04 4.08
N ALA A 147 -16.26 15.16 3.14
CA ALA A 147 -15.21 14.16 3.31
C ALA A 147 -13.85 14.57 2.74
N THR A 148 -13.75 15.70 2.03
CA THR A 148 -12.52 16.11 1.35
C THR A 148 -12.09 17.54 1.67
N ASP A 149 -10.78 17.79 1.60
CA ASP A 149 -10.20 19.13 1.73
C ASP A 149 -9.21 19.38 0.57
N PRO A 150 -9.71 19.86 -0.59
CA PRO A 150 -8.89 20.12 -1.76
C PRO A 150 -7.79 21.16 -1.51
N GLU A 151 -8.10 22.19 -0.72
CA GLU A 151 -7.17 23.28 -0.41
C GLU A 151 -6.00 22.79 0.46
N SER A 152 -6.27 21.95 1.46
CA SER A 152 -5.22 21.31 2.25
C SER A 152 -4.35 20.41 1.39
N THR A 153 -4.93 19.70 0.41
CA THR A 153 -4.16 18.91 -0.55
C THR A 153 -3.23 19.78 -1.39
N LEU A 154 -3.72 20.89 -1.95
CA LEU A 154 -2.91 21.83 -2.73
C LEU A 154 -1.76 22.44 -1.92
N ARG A 155 -2.01 22.77 -0.64
CA ARG A 155 -1.02 23.35 0.26
C ARG A 155 0.05 22.34 0.69
N SER A 156 -0.36 21.12 1.03
CA SER A 156 0.53 20.09 1.61
C SER A 156 1.32 19.30 0.57
N ARG A 157 0.86 19.27 -0.69
CA ARG A 157 1.45 18.49 -1.78
C ARG A 157 2.52 19.24 -2.59
N GLN A 158 2.91 20.45 -2.17
CA GLN A 158 3.94 21.27 -2.82
C GLN A 158 5.34 20.61 -2.86
N PRO A 159 5.80 19.83 -1.87
CA PRO A 159 6.97 18.97 -2.06
C PRO A 159 6.54 17.69 -2.79
N ASP A 160 7.20 17.42 -3.91
CA ASP A 160 7.06 16.17 -4.62
C ASP A 160 7.43 14.98 -3.70
N PRO A 161 6.51 14.04 -3.40
CA PRO A 161 6.82 12.90 -2.55
C PRO A 161 7.96 12.02 -3.10
N ARG A 162 8.36 12.19 -4.38
CA ARG A 162 9.56 11.56 -4.94
C ARG A 162 10.86 12.01 -4.25
N ILE A 163 10.86 13.14 -3.54
CA ILE A 163 12.03 13.66 -2.81
C ILE A 163 12.48 12.68 -1.71
N PHE A 164 11.59 11.80 -1.23
CA PHE A 164 11.87 10.90 -0.11
C PHE A 164 11.85 9.41 -0.48
N LEU A 165 11.97 9.05 -1.76
CA LEU A 165 11.93 7.63 -2.18
C LEU A 165 12.97 6.78 -1.47
N GLU A 166 14.19 7.28 -1.32
CA GLU A 166 15.27 6.59 -0.61
C GLU A 166 14.93 6.39 0.87
N VAL A 167 14.31 7.40 1.50
CA VAL A 167 13.86 7.31 2.90
C VAL A 167 12.79 6.24 3.05
N PHE A 168 11.77 6.21 2.18
CA PHE A 168 10.73 5.19 2.25
C PHE A 168 11.23 3.79 1.92
N ARG A 169 12.20 3.68 1.01
CA ARG A 169 12.86 2.40 0.71
C ARG A 169 13.62 1.88 1.92
N GLU A 170 14.36 2.75 2.61
CA GLU A 170 15.06 2.36 3.83
C GLU A 170 14.08 2.04 4.96
N CYS A 171 12.98 2.79 5.08
CA CYS A 171 11.90 2.45 6.01
C CYS A 171 11.34 1.05 5.72
N ARG A 172 11.00 0.75 4.47
CA ARG A 172 10.54 -0.57 4.05
C ARG A 172 11.55 -1.66 4.41
N ARG A 173 12.83 -1.47 4.04
CA ARG A 173 13.90 -2.43 4.30
C ARG A 173 14.02 -2.75 5.79
N LYS A 174 14.08 -1.72 6.61
CA LYS A 174 14.23 -1.83 8.07
C LYS A 174 12.97 -2.39 8.74
N ALA A 175 11.79 -1.98 8.28
CA ALA A 175 10.51 -2.44 8.82
C ALA A 175 10.22 -3.92 8.51
N LEU A 176 10.53 -4.37 7.30
CA LEU A 176 10.08 -5.67 6.79
C LEU A 176 11.18 -6.73 6.70
N TYR A 177 12.42 -6.35 6.38
CA TYR A 177 13.48 -7.31 6.00
C TYR A 177 14.64 -7.38 7.00
N ASP A 178 14.65 -6.53 8.01
CA ASP A 178 15.68 -6.50 9.05
C ASP A 178 15.23 -7.33 10.26
N ALA A 179 15.71 -8.58 10.34
CA ALA A 179 15.29 -9.55 11.35
C ALA A 179 15.69 -9.13 12.77
N GLU A 180 16.89 -8.60 12.95
CA GLU A 180 17.35 -8.10 14.26
C GLU A 180 16.52 -6.89 14.70
N TRP A 181 16.16 -6.01 13.77
CA TRP A 181 15.25 -4.90 14.04
C TRP A 181 13.87 -5.39 14.45
N ALA A 182 13.27 -6.31 13.68
CA ALA A 182 11.95 -6.86 13.96
C ALA A 182 11.90 -7.60 15.30
N LYS A 183 12.96 -8.35 15.63
CA LYS A 183 13.13 -9.04 16.91
C LYS A 183 13.21 -8.07 18.08
N SER A 184 13.89 -6.95 17.90
CA SER A 184 14.05 -5.90 18.92
C SER A 184 12.80 -5.05 19.09
N TYR A 185 12.06 -4.81 18.01
CA TYR A 185 10.94 -3.88 17.98
C TYR A 185 9.69 -4.48 17.35
N PHE A 186 8.67 -4.65 18.20
CA PHE A 186 7.38 -5.22 17.84
C PHE A 186 7.51 -6.63 17.23
N PRO A 187 8.15 -7.59 17.94
CA PRO A 187 8.43 -8.93 17.41
C PRO A 187 7.16 -9.74 17.09
N ASN A 188 6.05 -9.41 17.74
CA ASN A 188 4.77 -10.09 17.55
C ASN A 188 3.89 -9.43 16.47
N VAL A 189 4.36 -8.37 15.82
CA VAL A 189 3.61 -7.68 14.76
C VAL A 189 3.92 -8.32 13.41
N LYS A 190 2.89 -8.79 12.72
CA LYS A 190 2.95 -9.18 11.30
C LYS A 190 2.52 -8.03 10.40
N VAL A 191 2.92 -8.10 9.14
CA VAL A 191 2.50 -7.16 8.10
C VAL A 191 1.71 -7.91 7.04
N GLU A 192 0.56 -7.38 6.67
CA GLU A 192 -0.30 -7.95 5.63
C GLU A 192 -0.39 -6.94 4.48
N VAL A 193 0.17 -7.27 3.32
CA VAL A 193 0.14 -6.43 2.13
C VAL A 193 -1.09 -6.80 1.32
N VAL A 194 -1.96 -5.82 1.07
CA VAL A 194 -3.17 -6.01 0.28
C VAL A 194 -3.06 -5.16 -0.98
N THR A 195 -3.34 -5.75 -2.14
CA THR A 195 -3.51 -5.01 -3.40
C THR A 195 -4.78 -5.48 -4.12
N PHE A 196 -5.21 -4.74 -5.13
CA PHE A 196 -6.44 -5.03 -5.85
C PHE A 196 -6.25 -5.22 -7.34
N THR A 197 -7.13 -6.02 -7.94
CA THR A 197 -6.98 -6.34 -9.37
C THR A 197 -7.35 -5.21 -10.32
N LYS A 198 -8.10 -4.20 -9.86
CA LYS A 198 -8.55 -3.05 -10.66
C LYS A 198 -8.02 -1.71 -10.16
N THR A 199 -6.96 -1.71 -9.35
CA THR A 199 -6.32 -0.49 -8.82
C THR A 199 -5.33 0.13 -9.81
N LEU A 200 -4.67 1.22 -9.43
CA LEU A 200 -3.61 1.86 -10.19
C LEU A 200 -2.42 0.91 -10.38
N ALA A 201 -1.78 0.95 -11.56
CA ALA A 201 -0.52 0.22 -11.80
C ALA A 201 0.56 0.51 -10.73
N ASP A 202 0.56 1.74 -10.20
CA ASP A 202 1.45 2.17 -9.11
C ASP A 202 1.27 1.36 -7.83
N CYS A 203 0.03 1.00 -7.47
CA CYS A 203 -0.24 0.24 -6.25
C CYS A 203 0.08 -1.25 -6.43
N VAL A 204 -0.27 -1.81 -7.60
CA VAL A 204 0.07 -3.21 -7.92
C VAL A 204 1.58 -3.41 -7.96
N TYR A 205 2.30 -2.49 -8.61
CA TYR A 205 3.75 -2.56 -8.71
C TYR A 205 4.43 -2.43 -7.33
N ALA A 206 3.95 -1.53 -6.47
CA ALA A 206 4.49 -1.38 -5.13
C ALA A 206 4.33 -2.65 -4.28
N ALA A 207 3.18 -3.32 -4.35
CA ALA A 207 2.96 -4.60 -3.67
C ALA A 207 3.87 -5.70 -4.23
N TRP A 208 4.00 -5.80 -5.56
CA TRP A 208 4.92 -6.74 -6.19
C TRP A 208 6.39 -6.47 -5.83
N ASP A 209 6.82 -5.21 -5.77
CA ASP A 209 8.20 -4.84 -5.42
C ASP A 209 8.51 -5.20 -3.95
N ILE A 210 7.53 -5.10 -3.03
CA ILE A 210 7.68 -5.61 -1.66
C ILE A 210 7.90 -7.13 -1.66
N LEU A 211 7.13 -7.89 -2.45
CA LEU A 211 7.26 -9.34 -2.58
C LEU A 211 8.61 -9.72 -3.19
N HIS A 212 9.02 -9.03 -4.25
CA HIS A 212 10.30 -9.20 -4.92
C HIS A 212 11.45 -9.10 -3.93
N ASP A 213 11.55 -7.98 -3.21
CA ASP A 213 12.61 -7.75 -2.25
C ASP A 213 12.59 -8.75 -1.10
N LEU A 214 11.40 -9.13 -0.61
CA LEU A 214 11.26 -10.14 0.44
C LEU A 214 11.85 -11.49 0.00
N LEU A 215 11.45 -11.95 -1.19
CA LEU A 215 11.91 -13.23 -1.74
C LEU A 215 13.40 -13.18 -2.10
N GLU A 216 13.89 -12.05 -2.61
CA GLU A 216 15.31 -11.84 -2.90
C GLU A 216 16.16 -11.91 -1.63
N VAL A 217 15.78 -11.20 -0.56
CA VAL A 217 16.48 -11.23 0.73
C VAL A 217 16.52 -12.64 1.31
N ARG A 218 15.39 -13.37 1.24
CA ARG A 218 15.32 -14.78 1.69
C ARG A 218 16.16 -15.71 0.83
N ALA A 219 16.22 -15.52 -0.47
CA ALA A 219 17.08 -16.32 -1.36
C ALA A 219 18.57 -16.10 -1.05
N GLN A 220 18.95 -14.87 -0.71
CA GLN A 220 20.35 -14.51 -0.40
C GLN A 220 20.81 -14.98 0.99
N ARG A 221 19.92 -14.92 2.00
CA ARG A 221 20.32 -15.10 3.41
C ARG A 221 19.72 -16.35 4.07
N GLY A 222 18.72 -16.96 3.43
CA GLY A 222 17.84 -17.96 4.05
C GLY A 222 16.90 -17.34 5.10
N PRO A 223 15.91 -18.12 5.60
CA PRO A 223 15.03 -17.70 6.69
C PRO A 223 15.83 -17.30 7.93
N GLN A 224 15.47 -16.18 8.55
CA GLN A 224 16.14 -15.66 9.75
C GLN A 224 15.26 -15.86 10.99
N ASP A 225 15.89 -16.13 12.14
CA ASP A 225 15.18 -16.06 13.43
C ASP A 225 14.71 -14.63 13.69
N GLY A 226 13.46 -14.46 14.13
CA GLY A 226 12.86 -13.14 14.37
C GLY A 226 12.47 -12.34 13.12
N GLU A 227 12.51 -12.94 11.92
CA GLU A 227 12.02 -12.29 10.70
C GLU A 227 10.55 -11.89 10.83
N ARG A 228 10.21 -10.66 10.40
CA ARG A 228 8.82 -10.21 10.40
C ARG A 228 8.00 -11.05 9.43
N LYS A 229 6.87 -11.56 9.89
CA LYS A 229 5.91 -12.25 9.02
C LYS A 229 5.26 -11.24 8.08
N VAL A 230 5.38 -11.48 6.78
CA VAL A 230 4.76 -10.67 5.72
C VAL A 230 3.87 -11.56 4.87
N GLY A 231 2.58 -11.26 4.81
CA GLY A 231 1.60 -11.93 3.95
C GLY A 231 1.14 -11.03 2.80
N PHE A 232 0.61 -11.64 1.73
CA PHE A 232 0.14 -10.94 0.54
C PHE A 232 -1.27 -11.39 0.19
N HIS A 233 -2.13 -10.42 -0.13
CA HIS A 233 -3.54 -10.64 -0.43
C HIS A 233 -3.93 -9.83 -1.66
N VAL A 234 -4.64 -10.48 -2.59
CA VAL A 234 -5.17 -9.84 -3.79
C VAL A 234 -6.70 -9.87 -3.71
N LEU A 235 -7.33 -8.69 -3.70
CA LEU A 235 -8.80 -8.61 -3.77
C LEU A 235 -9.26 -8.41 -5.21
N GLU A 236 -10.06 -9.37 -5.69
CA GLU A 236 -10.49 -9.44 -7.09
C GLU A 236 -11.66 -8.49 -7.41
N GLY A 237 -11.63 -7.87 -8.59
CA GLY A 237 -12.69 -7.04 -9.14
C GLY A 237 -12.84 -5.65 -8.52
N VAL A 238 -11.96 -5.25 -7.60
CA VAL A 238 -12.07 -3.96 -6.88
C VAL A 238 -10.93 -3.02 -7.22
N ASN A 239 -11.17 -1.72 -7.11
CA ASN A 239 -10.20 -0.66 -7.37
C ASN A 239 -9.59 -0.10 -6.07
N HIS A 240 -8.82 0.99 -6.19
CA HIS A 240 -8.17 1.67 -5.07
C HIS A 240 -9.11 2.12 -3.93
N HIS A 241 -10.41 2.24 -4.20
CA HIS A 241 -11.46 2.66 -3.26
C HIS A 241 -12.39 1.51 -2.88
N ALA A 242 -11.89 0.28 -2.85
CA ALA A 242 -12.67 -0.94 -2.59
C ALA A 242 -13.56 -0.88 -1.34
N HIS A 243 -13.16 -0.14 -0.30
CA HIS A 243 -13.93 0.02 0.95
C HIS A 243 -15.19 0.87 0.78
N TRP A 244 -15.26 1.72 -0.24
CA TRP A 244 -16.47 2.46 -0.59
C TRP A 244 -17.43 1.61 -1.41
N ASP A 245 -16.91 0.87 -2.38
CA ASP A 245 -17.75 0.10 -3.32
C ASP A 245 -18.18 -1.27 -2.79
N TYR A 246 -17.30 -1.91 -2.01
CA TYR A 246 -17.48 -3.28 -1.53
C TYR A 246 -17.12 -3.39 -0.04
N PRO A 247 -17.74 -2.59 0.85
CA PRO A 247 -17.37 -2.53 2.26
C PRO A 247 -17.42 -3.90 2.94
N GLU A 248 -18.44 -4.72 2.65
CA GLU A 248 -18.60 -6.06 3.22
C GLU A 248 -17.43 -6.99 2.84
N ARG A 249 -16.98 -6.95 1.59
CA ARG A 249 -15.84 -7.77 1.11
C ARG A 249 -14.53 -7.32 1.74
N VAL A 250 -14.35 -6.01 1.94
CA VAL A 250 -13.16 -5.46 2.59
C VAL A 250 -13.14 -5.80 4.08
N LEU A 251 -14.28 -5.69 4.77
CA LEU A 251 -14.41 -6.06 6.17
C LEU A 251 -14.21 -7.58 6.39
N ASP A 252 -14.75 -8.41 5.51
CA ASP A 252 -14.52 -9.85 5.53
C ASP A 252 -13.02 -10.18 5.36
N LEU A 253 -12.32 -9.52 4.44
CA LEU A 253 -10.87 -9.64 4.31
C LEU A 253 -10.16 -9.25 5.61
N PHE A 254 -10.46 -8.07 6.16
CA PHE A 254 -9.82 -7.59 7.39
C PHE A 254 -10.06 -8.50 8.58
N SER A 255 -11.26 -9.07 8.72
CA SER A 255 -11.58 -10.02 9.79
C SER A 255 -10.76 -11.32 9.74
N LYS A 256 -10.19 -11.66 8.58
CA LYS A 256 -9.38 -12.86 8.37
C LYS A 256 -7.88 -12.62 8.56
N ILE A 257 -7.43 -11.39 8.37
CA ILE A 257 -5.99 -11.06 8.35
C ILE A 257 -5.54 -10.28 9.58
N ILE A 258 -6.46 -9.64 10.33
CA ILE A 258 -6.14 -8.91 11.57
C ILE A 258 -6.01 -9.87 12.75
#